data_AF-A0A7J2VBC2-F1
#
_entry.id   AF-A0A7J2VBC2-F1
#
_cell.length_a   1.000
_cell.length_b   1.000
_cell.length_c   1.000
_cell.angle_alpha   90.00
_cell.angle_beta   90.00
_cell.angle_gamma   90.00
#
_symmetry.space_group_name_H-M   'P 1'
#
loop_
_entity.id
_entity.type
_entity.pdbx_description
1 polymer ?
#
loop_
_entity_poly.entity_id
_entity_poly.type
_entity_poly.pdbx_seq_one_letter_code
_entity_poly.pdbx_strand_id
1 'polypeptide(L)'
;PIAVLTLTGYNIEDAVILNKSSVERGLARSTFFRLYSTVEYKYPGGIQDEITKPPPSARGYRGQRAYELLEDDGIIAPETPVSGGDVLVGKVSPPRFISAQEYAVGGITRQDTSIAVRHGEKGVVDVVILSMDDEGNKLIKVKVRDLRIPELGDKFASRHGQKGVVGLLIPQYDMPFTEEGVTPDLIINPHAFPSRMTVGQLLESIAGKAAALKGEVVDATPFYKENIESLKLVLKKYGYSPSNEEVMYDGRTGEILEGMVFIGIVYYQKLHHMVSDKIHARARGPVQILTRQPTQGRSRAGGLRWGEMEVDCLVGHGSALLLRETMRERSDLARIYVCEECGFIGYYDRNKGKLVCPVHKDKATLKPVDVSYAFKLLIQELMSMGIRPRLIVEDLLKG
;
A
#
# COMPACT_ATOMS: atom_id res chain seq x y z
N PRO A 1 24.83 7.03 -16.73
CA PRO A 1 24.52 8.22 -17.56
C PRO A 1 23.03 8.29 -17.92
N ILE A 2 22.54 9.47 -18.31
CA ILE A 2 21.17 9.71 -18.75
C ILE A 2 21.17 10.15 -20.21
N ALA A 3 20.27 9.56 -21.00
CA ALA A 3 20.03 9.95 -22.38
C ALA A 3 18.65 10.63 -22.52
N VAL A 4 18.59 11.65 -23.36
CA VAL A 4 17.34 12.35 -23.70
C VAL A 4 16.91 11.90 -25.09
N LEU A 5 15.99 10.93 -25.13
CA LEU A 5 15.54 10.26 -26.35
C LEU A 5 14.13 9.73 -26.15
N THR A 6 13.26 9.86 -27.15
CA THR A 6 12.00 9.11 -27.19
C THR A 6 12.29 7.67 -27.63
N LEU A 7 12.06 6.69 -26.76
CA LEU A 7 12.34 5.28 -27.06
C LEU A 7 11.10 4.44 -26.76
N THR A 8 10.62 3.67 -27.74
CA THR A 8 9.52 2.68 -27.60
C THR A 8 8.17 3.19 -27.06
N GLY A 9 8.00 4.49 -26.82
CA GLY A 9 6.79 5.06 -26.22
C GLY A 9 6.64 4.84 -24.70
N TYR A 10 7.52 4.07 -24.06
CA TYR A 10 7.45 3.77 -22.62
C TYR A 10 8.04 4.85 -21.70
N ASN A 11 8.46 5.98 -22.26
CA ASN A 11 8.90 7.16 -21.50
C ASN A 11 8.00 8.40 -21.74
N ILE A 12 6.79 8.23 -22.27
CA ILE A 12 5.81 9.32 -22.44
C ILE A 12 5.14 9.65 -21.08
N GLU A 13 4.60 10.87 -20.92
CA GLU A 13 3.88 11.32 -19.70
C GLU A 13 4.65 11.08 -18.39
N ASP A 14 5.85 11.67 -18.27
CA ASP A 14 6.73 11.55 -17.10
C ASP A 14 7.19 10.11 -16.75
N ALA A 15 7.00 9.14 -17.64
CA ALA A 15 7.62 7.84 -17.49
C ALA A 15 9.13 7.91 -17.80
N VAL A 16 9.92 7.09 -17.11
CA VAL A 16 11.34 6.90 -17.37
C VAL A 16 11.63 5.45 -17.68
N ILE A 17 12.55 5.22 -18.61
CA ILE A 17 13.07 3.88 -18.90
C ILE A 17 14.36 3.70 -18.11
N LEU A 18 14.52 2.55 -17.47
CA LEU A 18 15.74 2.19 -16.74
C LEU A 18 16.45 1.01 -17.41
N ASN A 19 17.77 1.01 -17.32
CA ASN A 19 18.59 -0.12 -17.74
C ASN A 19 18.47 -1.27 -16.73
N LYS A 20 17.89 -2.38 -17.18
CA LYS A 20 17.68 -3.58 -16.36
C LYS A 20 18.98 -4.14 -15.82
N SER A 21 20.04 -4.18 -16.63
CA SER A 21 21.34 -4.72 -16.21
C SER A 21 22.01 -3.84 -15.16
N SER A 22 21.84 -2.51 -15.24
CA SER A 22 22.32 -1.61 -14.19
C SER A 22 21.59 -1.86 -12.86
N VAL A 23 20.27 -2.09 -12.90
CA VAL A 23 19.46 -2.46 -11.71
C VAL A 23 19.89 -3.82 -11.13
N GLU A 24 20.15 -4.81 -11.99
CA GLU A 24 20.66 -6.13 -11.61
C GLU A 24 22.07 -6.07 -10.99
N ARG A 25 22.89 -5.10 -11.39
CA ARG A 25 24.21 -4.82 -10.81
C ARG A 25 24.16 -4.05 -9.49
N GLY A 26 23.01 -3.49 -9.11
CA GLY A 26 22.82 -2.82 -7.83
C GLY A 26 22.33 -1.38 -7.89
N LEU A 27 22.09 -0.82 -9.07
CA LEU A 27 21.60 0.56 -9.22
C LEU A 27 20.32 0.77 -8.41
N ALA A 28 20.35 1.75 -7.52
CA ALA A 28 19.21 2.19 -6.70
C ALA A 28 18.51 1.07 -5.88
N ARG A 29 19.22 -0.01 -5.55
CA ARG A 29 18.73 -0.98 -4.55
C ARG A 29 18.61 -0.31 -3.19
N SER A 30 17.50 -0.56 -2.52
CA SER A 30 17.23 -0.02 -1.19
C SER A 30 16.74 -1.12 -0.27
N THR A 31 16.94 -0.94 1.03
CA THR A 31 16.39 -1.84 2.05
C THR A 31 15.34 -1.08 2.84
N PHE A 32 14.13 -1.62 2.89
CA PHE A 32 13.05 -1.06 3.70
C PHE A 32 13.06 -1.72 5.08
N PHE A 33 12.93 -0.92 6.14
CA PHE A 33 12.88 -1.44 7.50
C PHE A 33 11.53 -1.14 8.13
N ARG A 34 10.99 -2.12 8.84
CA ARG A 34 9.79 -1.97 9.63
C ARG A 34 9.98 -2.53 11.03
N LEU A 35 9.51 -1.78 12.01
CA LEU A 35 9.53 -2.17 13.41
C LEU A 35 8.15 -2.66 13.84
N TYR A 36 8.13 -3.81 14.50
CA TYR A 36 6.99 -4.36 15.22
C TYR A 36 7.33 -4.36 16.70
N SER A 37 6.40 -3.96 17.55
CA SER A 37 6.66 -3.87 18.99
C SER A 37 5.47 -4.35 19.80
N THR A 38 5.72 -5.17 20.81
CA THR A 38 4.73 -5.56 21.82
C THR A 38 5.27 -5.33 23.21
N VAL A 39 4.37 -5.04 24.14
CA VAL A 39 4.62 -5.00 25.57
C VAL A 39 3.79 -6.10 26.23
N GLU A 40 4.39 -6.71 27.24
CA GLU A 40 3.73 -7.59 28.21
C GLU A 40 3.12 -6.73 29.31
N TYR A 41 1.82 -6.42 29.18
CA TYR A 41 1.14 -5.56 30.15
C TYR A 41 0.72 -6.34 31.40
N LYS A 42 0.91 -5.71 32.55
CA LYS A 42 0.32 -6.14 33.83
C LYS A 42 -0.96 -5.35 34.08
N TYR A 43 -2.07 -6.06 34.24
CA TYR A 43 -3.37 -5.44 34.46
C TYR A 43 -3.69 -5.28 35.95
N PRO A 44 -4.49 -4.27 36.32
CA PRO A 44 -5.08 -4.19 37.66
C PRO A 44 -5.86 -5.48 37.97
N GLY A 45 -5.53 -6.16 39.08
CA GLY A 45 -6.07 -7.48 39.42
C GLY A 45 -5.06 -8.62 39.35
N GLY A 46 -3.78 -8.34 39.08
CA GLY A 46 -2.69 -9.32 39.14
C GLY A 46 -2.60 -10.25 37.94
N ILE A 47 -3.44 -10.04 36.93
CA ILE A 47 -3.42 -10.78 35.66
C ILE A 47 -2.47 -10.05 34.70
N GLN A 48 -1.69 -10.79 33.93
CA GLN A 48 -0.73 -10.24 32.98
C GLN A 48 -0.90 -10.88 31.60
N ASP A 49 -0.46 -10.15 30.58
CA ASP A 49 -0.15 -10.75 29.28
C ASP A 49 1.01 -11.74 29.46
N GLU A 50 1.04 -12.80 28.67
CA GLU A 50 2.21 -13.70 28.61
C GLU A 50 2.69 -13.79 27.17
N ILE A 51 4.00 -13.56 27.00
CA ILE A 51 4.70 -13.78 25.74
C ILE A 51 5.09 -15.25 25.71
N THR A 52 4.38 -16.01 24.89
CA THR A 52 4.56 -17.45 24.73
C THR A 52 3.92 -17.89 23.42
N LYS A 53 4.24 -19.11 22.98
CA LYS A 53 3.59 -19.72 21.82
C LYS A 53 2.10 -19.98 22.16
N PRO A 54 1.15 -19.34 21.45
CA PRO A 54 -0.26 -19.49 21.79
C PRO A 54 -0.73 -20.95 21.69
N PRO A 55 -1.41 -21.49 22.72
CA PRO A 55 -1.93 -22.85 22.66
C PRO A 55 -3.13 -22.93 21.70
N PRO A 56 -3.42 -24.08 21.09
CA PRO A 56 -4.60 -24.26 20.23
C PRO A 56 -5.94 -24.00 20.94
N SER A 57 -5.96 -24.07 22.27
CA SER A 57 -7.13 -23.74 23.11
C SER A 57 -7.39 -22.23 23.23
N ALA A 58 -6.46 -21.37 22.80
CA ALA A 58 -6.61 -19.93 22.89
C ALA A 58 -7.71 -19.42 21.94
N ARG A 59 -8.49 -18.46 22.42
CA ARG A 59 -9.53 -17.82 21.62
C ARG A 59 -8.90 -16.97 20.53
N GLY A 60 -9.25 -17.21 19.27
CA GLY A 60 -8.72 -16.47 18.13
C GLY A 60 -7.40 -17.03 17.58
N TYR A 61 -7.07 -18.28 17.91
CA TYR A 61 -5.93 -19.01 17.36
C TYR A 61 -5.88 -18.94 15.83
N ARG A 62 -4.72 -18.55 15.28
CA ARG A 62 -4.52 -18.28 13.84
C ARG A 62 -4.13 -19.52 13.02
N GLY A 63 -4.11 -20.70 13.66
CA GLY A 63 -3.70 -21.96 13.05
C GLY A 63 -2.21 -22.25 13.23
N GLN A 64 -1.83 -23.54 13.23
CA GLN A 64 -0.50 -23.99 13.62
C GLN A 64 0.63 -23.44 12.74
N ARG A 65 0.38 -23.32 11.43
CA ARG A 65 1.35 -22.79 10.45
C ARG A 65 1.83 -21.38 10.77
N ALA A 66 0.95 -20.53 11.32
CA ALA A 66 1.30 -19.14 11.61
C ALA A 66 2.34 -18.99 12.74
N TYR A 67 2.47 -20.01 13.60
CA TYR A 67 3.38 -20.02 14.75
C TYR A 67 4.56 -20.98 14.55
N GLU A 68 4.76 -21.51 13.35
CA GLU A 68 5.82 -22.47 13.03
C GLU A 68 7.21 -21.85 13.19
N LEU A 69 7.33 -20.56 12.86
CA LEU A 69 8.57 -19.79 12.92
C LEU A 69 8.93 -19.28 14.33
N LEU A 70 8.07 -19.50 15.33
CA LEU A 70 8.34 -19.08 16.71
C LEU A 70 9.18 -20.13 17.44
N GLU A 71 10.20 -19.65 18.16
CA GLU A 71 10.99 -20.44 19.10
C GLU A 71 10.20 -20.78 20.38
N ASP A 72 10.83 -21.51 21.29
CA ASP A 72 10.21 -22.01 22.52
C ASP A 72 9.72 -20.89 23.46
N ASP A 73 10.36 -19.72 23.39
CA ASP A 73 9.97 -18.52 24.15
C ASP A 73 8.83 -17.72 23.49
N GLY A 74 8.33 -18.18 22.33
CA GLY A 74 7.27 -17.52 21.57
C GLY A 74 7.75 -16.30 20.77
N ILE A 75 9.06 -16.14 20.55
CA ILE A 75 9.66 -15.04 19.79
C ILE A 75 10.34 -15.62 18.55
N ILE A 76 10.35 -14.85 17.46
CA ILE A 76 11.01 -15.27 16.22
C ILE A 76 12.52 -15.04 16.27
N ALA A 77 13.31 -15.92 15.64
CA ALA A 77 14.75 -15.78 15.52
C ALA A 77 15.17 -14.75 14.45
N PRO A 78 16.29 -14.03 14.62
CA PRO A 78 16.93 -13.25 13.55
C PRO A 78 17.25 -14.10 12.32
N GLU A 79 17.36 -13.46 11.15
CA GLU A 79 17.63 -14.09 9.85
C GLU A 79 16.56 -15.09 9.38
N THR A 80 15.39 -15.10 10.02
CA THR A 80 14.23 -15.90 9.56
C THR A 80 13.46 -15.16 8.48
N PRO A 81 13.20 -15.77 7.29
CA PRO A 81 12.34 -15.18 6.27
C PRO A 81 10.88 -15.23 6.72
N VAL A 82 10.17 -14.11 6.57
CA VAL A 82 8.78 -13.95 7.00
C VAL A 82 7.92 -13.37 5.88
N SER A 83 6.65 -13.75 5.89
CA SER A 83 5.63 -13.35 4.95
C SER A 83 4.36 -12.90 5.66
N GLY A 84 3.46 -12.25 4.92
CA GLY A 84 2.23 -11.70 5.48
C GLY A 84 1.36 -12.77 6.13
N GLY A 85 1.09 -12.62 7.42
CA GLY A 85 0.33 -13.57 8.23
C GLY A 85 1.18 -14.34 9.24
N ASP A 86 2.50 -14.42 9.04
CA ASP A 86 3.42 -15.06 9.97
C ASP A 86 3.52 -14.27 11.28
N VAL A 87 3.54 -14.99 12.41
CA VAL A 87 3.61 -14.39 13.74
C VAL A 87 5.08 -14.13 14.09
N LEU A 88 5.37 -12.88 14.48
CA LEU A 88 6.69 -12.45 14.92
C LEU A 88 6.87 -12.61 16.43
N VAL A 89 5.80 -12.33 17.19
CA VAL A 89 5.79 -12.47 18.65
C VAL A 89 4.46 -13.07 19.07
N GLY A 90 4.53 -14.27 19.63
CA GLY A 90 3.42 -14.95 20.29
C GLY A 90 3.03 -14.21 21.55
N LYS A 91 1.77 -13.75 21.62
CA LYS A 91 1.24 -13.09 22.81
C LYS A 91 -0.15 -13.57 23.13
N VAL A 92 -0.34 -13.91 24.40
CA VAL A 92 -1.60 -14.39 24.93
C VAL A 92 -2.05 -13.43 26.02
N SER A 93 -3.21 -12.81 25.81
CA SER A 93 -3.81 -11.87 26.76
C SER A 93 -5.00 -12.49 27.50
N PRO A 94 -5.24 -12.12 28.77
CA PRO A 94 -6.46 -12.49 29.46
C PRO A 94 -7.69 -11.84 28.81
N PRO A 95 -8.88 -12.45 28.92
CA PRO A 95 -10.10 -11.87 28.39
C PRO A 95 -10.47 -10.58 29.15
N ARG A 96 -10.92 -9.56 28.43
CA ARG A 96 -11.37 -8.28 29.02
C ARG A 96 -12.59 -8.43 29.93
N PHE A 97 -13.46 -9.39 29.63
CA PHE A 97 -14.65 -9.70 30.40
C PHE A 97 -14.60 -11.18 30.74
N ILE A 98 -14.46 -11.50 32.03
CA ILE A 98 -14.58 -12.88 32.50
C ILE A 98 -16.07 -13.14 32.67
N SER A 99 -16.61 -14.08 31.90
CA SER A 99 -18.02 -14.45 32.05
C SER A 99 -18.22 -15.23 33.36
N ALA A 100 -19.42 -15.13 33.96
CA ALA A 100 -19.76 -15.87 35.17
C ALA A 100 -19.61 -17.41 35.00
N GLN A 101 -19.75 -17.89 33.76
CA GLN A 101 -19.54 -19.29 33.39
C GLN A 101 -18.06 -19.71 33.38
N GLU A 102 -17.16 -18.84 32.92
CA GLU A 102 -15.71 -19.11 32.93
C GLU A 102 -15.12 -19.11 34.34
N TYR A 103 -15.70 -18.31 35.25
CA TYR A 103 -15.32 -18.30 36.67
C TYR A 103 -15.65 -19.64 37.36
N ALA A 104 -16.73 -20.32 36.94
CA ALA A 104 -17.20 -21.56 37.55
C ALA A 104 -16.43 -22.82 37.09
N VAL A 105 -15.78 -22.78 35.92
CA VAL A 105 -15.10 -23.94 35.30
C VAL A 105 -13.57 -23.92 35.53
N GLY A 106 -13.03 -22.86 36.15
CA GLY A 106 -11.62 -22.80 36.56
C GLY A 106 -10.60 -22.64 35.42
N GLY A 107 -11.06 -22.45 34.18
CA GLY A 107 -10.21 -22.18 33.03
C GLY A 107 -10.43 -20.78 32.48
N ILE A 108 -9.48 -19.87 32.71
CA ILE A 108 -9.49 -18.56 32.05
C ILE A 108 -9.13 -18.77 30.58
N THR A 109 -10.12 -18.69 29.69
CA THR A 109 -9.89 -18.78 28.25
C THR A 109 -9.10 -17.56 27.80
N ARG A 110 -7.81 -17.73 27.54
CA ARG A 110 -6.97 -16.63 27.09
C ARG A 110 -7.16 -16.36 25.60
N GLN A 111 -6.96 -15.11 25.20
CA GLN A 111 -7.13 -14.63 23.83
C GLN A 111 -5.76 -14.45 23.16
N ASP A 112 -5.64 -14.88 21.90
CA ASP A 112 -4.47 -14.60 21.10
C ASP A 112 -4.43 -13.13 20.66
N THR A 113 -3.40 -12.41 21.12
CA THR A 113 -3.10 -11.01 20.80
C THR A 113 -1.72 -10.87 20.14
N SER A 114 -1.22 -11.94 19.54
CA SER A 114 0.08 -12.01 18.88
C SER A 114 0.27 -10.97 17.78
N ILE A 115 1.51 -10.53 17.63
CA ILE A 115 1.90 -9.60 16.56
C ILE A 115 2.34 -10.40 15.34
N ALA A 116 1.67 -10.15 14.21
CA ALA A 116 2.00 -10.75 12.93
C ALA A 116 2.49 -9.70 11.93
N VAL A 117 3.21 -10.16 10.92
CA VAL A 117 3.58 -9.37 9.74
C VAL A 117 2.31 -8.88 9.05
N ARG A 118 2.34 -7.65 8.53
CA ARG A 118 1.17 -7.07 7.86
C ARG A 118 0.86 -7.81 6.57
N HIS A 119 -0.40 -7.78 6.17
CA HIS A 119 -0.83 -8.44 4.95
C HIS A 119 -0.15 -7.84 3.71
N GLY A 120 0.39 -8.71 2.85
CA GLY A 120 1.08 -8.32 1.62
C GLY A 120 2.47 -7.72 1.83
N GLU A 121 3.04 -7.84 3.03
CA GLU A 121 4.45 -7.52 3.30
C GLU A 121 5.26 -8.81 3.44
N LYS A 122 6.55 -8.72 3.12
CA LYS A 122 7.53 -9.80 3.25
C LYS A 122 8.85 -9.21 3.74
N GLY A 123 9.74 -10.06 4.20
CA GLY A 123 11.07 -9.64 4.59
C GLY A 123 11.82 -10.71 5.35
N VAL A 124 12.92 -10.31 5.97
CA VAL A 124 13.74 -11.13 6.85
C VAL A 124 13.86 -10.40 8.19
N VAL A 125 13.78 -11.14 9.29
CA VAL A 125 14.00 -10.56 10.62
C VAL A 125 15.46 -10.12 10.73
N ASP A 126 15.68 -8.84 11.02
CA ASP A 126 16.99 -8.20 11.12
C ASP A 126 17.51 -8.28 12.56
N VAL A 127 16.73 -7.72 13.50
CA VAL A 127 17.12 -7.62 14.90
C VAL A 127 15.91 -7.83 15.79
N VAL A 128 16.09 -8.61 16.86
CA VAL A 128 15.13 -8.79 17.94
C VAL A 128 15.71 -8.13 19.18
N ILE A 129 14.98 -7.17 19.75
CA ILE A 129 15.40 -6.40 20.91
C ILE A 129 14.45 -6.74 22.05
N LEU A 130 15.01 -7.24 23.14
CA LEU A 130 14.33 -7.47 24.41
C LEU A 130 14.79 -6.37 25.38
N SER A 131 13.83 -5.60 25.89
CA SER A 131 14.06 -4.55 26.87
C SER A 131 12.99 -4.60 27.94
N MET A 132 13.14 -3.77 28.96
CA MET A 132 12.03 -3.39 29.83
C MET A 132 11.59 -1.98 29.48
N ASP A 133 10.30 -1.70 29.69
CA ASP A 133 9.75 -0.36 29.64
C ASP A 133 10.00 0.36 30.99
N ASP A 134 9.70 1.66 31.06
CA ASP A 134 9.90 2.47 32.29
C ASP A 134 9.13 1.91 33.50
N GLU A 135 8.02 1.20 33.25
CA GLU A 135 7.20 0.53 34.27
C GLU A 135 7.70 -0.87 34.66
N GLY A 136 8.82 -1.33 34.11
CA GLY A 136 9.37 -2.68 34.33
C GLY A 136 8.63 -3.80 33.60
N ASN A 137 7.82 -3.45 32.59
CA ASN A 137 7.12 -4.41 31.72
C ASN A 137 8.05 -4.92 30.61
N LYS A 138 7.95 -6.21 30.23
CA LYS A 138 8.78 -6.78 29.16
C LYS A 138 8.37 -6.20 27.81
N LEU A 139 9.30 -5.55 27.13
CA LEU A 139 9.13 -4.90 25.83
C LEU A 139 9.93 -5.66 24.77
N ILE A 140 9.25 -6.10 23.72
CA ILE A 140 9.86 -6.80 22.59
C ILE A 140 9.69 -5.96 21.35
N LYS A 141 10.80 -5.68 20.66
CA LYS A 141 10.81 -5.01 19.36
C LYS A 141 11.48 -5.90 18.33
N VAL A 142 10.76 -6.23 17.27
CA VAL A 142 11.25 -7.03 16.14
C VAL A 142 11.37 -6.12 14.93
N LYS A 143 12.58 -5.96 14.41
CA LYS A 143 12.87 -5.21 13.19
C LYS A 143 12.92 -6.18 12.02
N VAL A 144 12.11 -5.94 11.00
CA VAL A 144 12.07 -6.72 9.76
C VAL A 144 12.62 -5.86 8.62
N ARG A 145 13.54 -6.41 7.84
CA ARG A 145 14.12 -5.77 6.66
C ARG A 145 13.59 -6.42 5.38
N ASP A 146 13.30 -5.62 4.37
CA ASP A 146 12.84 -6.08 3.05
C ASP A 146 13.74 -5.49 1.96
N LEU A 147 14.27 -6.35 1.10
CA LEU A 147 15.12 -5.93 -0.01
C LEU A 147 14.23 -5.40 -1.15
N ARG A 148 14.38 -4.11 -1.44
CA ARG A 148 13.62 -3.39 -2.47
C ARG A 148 14.50 -3.10 -3.68
N ILE A 149 14.48 -4.03 -4.63
CA ILE A 149 15.05 -3.82 -5.96
C ILE A 149 14.09 -2.92 -6.74
N PRO A 150 14.58 -1.88 -7.46
CA PRO A 150 13.74 -1.06 -8.32
C PRO A 150 12.90 -1.90 -9.28
N GLU A 151 11.59 -1.65 -9.28
CA GLU A 151 10.62 -2.33 -10.14
C GLU A 151 9.75 -1.32 -10.89
N LEU A 152 8.94 -1.81 -11.85
CA LEU A 152 8.00 -0.97 -12.59
C LEU A 152 7.03 -0.29 -11.64
N GLY A 153 6.83 1.02 -11.78
CA GLY A 153 5.98 1.79 -10.85
C GLY A 153 6.73 2.50 -9.72
N ASP A 154 8.01 2.19 -9.49
CA ASP A 154 8.82 2.94 -8.54
C ASP A 154 9.09 4.37 -9.04
N LYS A 155 9.16 5.32 -8.10
CA LYS A 155 9.30 6.74 -8.43
C LYS A 155 10.73 7.23 -8.24
N PHE A 156 11.23 7.92 -9.25
CA PHE A 156 12.53 8.58 -9.27
C PHE A 156 12.36 10.08 -9.52
N ALA A 157 13.33 10.88 -9.08
CA ALA A 157 13.34 12.31 -9.33
C ALA A 157 14.75 12.85 -9.54
N SER A 158 14.88 13.84 -10.43
CA SER A 158 16.09 14.67 -10.51
C SER A 158 16.08 15.74 -9.41
N ARG A 159 17.24 16.37 -9.19
CA ARG A 159 17.36 17.56 -8.31
C ARG A 159 16.60 18.79 -8.83
N HIS A 160 16.15 18.74 -10.08
CA HIS A 160 15.46 19.84 -10.76
C HIS A 160 13.94 19.66 -10.81
N GLY A 161 13.38 18.80 -9.96
CA GLY A 161 11.93 18.59 -9.86
C GLY A 161 11.35 17.71 -10.96
N GLN A 162 12.19 17.11 -11.82
CA GLN A 162 11.75 16.15 -12.83
C GLN A 162 11.51 14.80 -12.17
N LYS A 163 10.28 14.62 -11.66
CA LYS A 163 9.80 13.34 -11.11
C LYS A 163 9.23 12.47 -12.22
N GLY A 164 9.48 11.17 -12.12
CA GLY A 164 8.97 10.19 -13.06
C GLY A 164 8.85 8.80 -12.45
N VAL A 165 8.07 7.95 -13.11
CA VAL A 165 7.85 6.56 -12.69
C VAL A 165 8.55 5.63 -13.68
N VAL A 166 9.13 4.53 -13.19
CA VAL A 166 9.73 3.52 -14.07
C VAL A 166 8.63 2.89 -14.93
N GLY A 167 8.63 3.21 -16.22
CA GLY A 167 7.67 2.70 -17.20
C GLY A 167 8.09 1.37 -17.80
N LEU A 168 9.40 1.19 -18.04
CA LEU A 168 9.96 -0.04 -18.57
C LEU A 168 11.41 -0.25 -18.10
N LEU A 169 11.77 -1.52 -17.89
CA LEU A 169 13.14 -1.98 -17.66
C LEU A 169 13.65 -2.66 -18.93
N ILE A 170 14.62 -2.06 -19.62
CA ILE A 170 15.17 -2.58 -20.87
C ILE A 170 16.53 -3.25 -20.59
N PRO A 171 16.77 -4.49 -21.08
CA PRO A 171 18.08 -5.15 -21.01
C PRO A 171 19.19 -4.34 -21.69
N GLN A 172 20.43 -4.43 -21.20
CA GLN A 172 21.54 -3.64 -21.75
C GLN A 172 21.78 -3.88 -23.25
N TYR A 173 21.51 -5.09 -23.77
CA TYR A 173 21.69 -5.40 -25.19
C TYR A 173 20.65 -4.73 -26.11
N ASP A 174 19.46 -4.41 -25.60
CA ASP A 174 18.40 -3.71 -26.34
C ASP A 174 18.47 -2.18 -26.17
N MET A 175 19.38 -1.69 -25.33
CA MET A 175 19.55 -0.27 -25.05
C MET A 175 20.37 0.39 -26.15
N PRO A 176 20.07 1.65 -26.51
CA PRO A 176 20.91 2.40 -27.42
C PRO A 176 22.28 2.64 -26.76
N PHE A 177 23.34 2.59 -27.55
CA PHE A 177 24.72 2.77 -27.09
C PHE A 177 25.47 3.77 -27.95
N THR A 178 26.47 4.45 -27.37
CA THR A 178 27.34 5.39 -28.10
C THR A 178 28.46 4.67 -28.86
N GLU A 179 29.20 5.37 -29.72
CA GLU A 179 30.39 4.83 -30.42
C GLU A 179 31.44 4.23 -29.47
N GLU A 180 31.54 4.77 -28.26
CA GLU A 180 32.45 4.31 -27.21
C GLU A 180 31.89 3.10 -26.41
N GLY A 181 30.68 2.64 -26.73
CA GLY A 181 30.00 1.56 -26.02
C GLY A 181 29.29 2.00 -24.72
N VAL A 182 29.08 3.30 -24.52
CA VAL A 182 28.38 3.80 -23.33
C VAL A 182 26.87 3.57 -23.49
N THR A 183 26.30 2.78 -22.58
CA THR A 183 24.85 2.58 -22.49
C THR A 183 24.25 3.47 -21.39
N PRO A 184 23.14 4.18 -21.62
CA PRO A 184 22.48 4.96 -20.58
C PRO A 184 21.88 4.06 -19.50
N ASP A 185 21.84 4.57 -18.26
CA ASP A 185 21.16 3.94 -17.13
C ASP A 185 19.68 4.32 -17.08
N LEU A 186 19.36 5.53 -17.55
CA LEU A 186 18.02 6.10 -17.53
C LEU A 186 17.79 6.90 -18.81
N ILE A 187 16.64 6.69 -19.46
CA ILE A 187 16.22 7.44 -20.64
C ILE A 187 15.00 8.30 -20.30
N ILE A 188 15.12 9.60 -20.55
CA ILE A 188 14.06 10.59 -20.33
C ILE A 188 13.52 11.05 -21.67
N ASN A 189 12.23 11.32 -21.72
CA ASN A 189 11.60 11.88 -22.89
C ASN A 189 11.97 13.37 -23.10
N PRO A 190 12.42 13.76 -24.31
CA PRO A 190 12.69 15.14 -24.69
C PRO A 190 11.54 16.13 -24.42
N HIS A 191 10.28 15.70 -24.54
CA HIS A 191 9.10 16.56 -24.35
C HIS A 191 8.96 17.11 -22.92
N ALA A 192 9.67 16.53 -21.95
CA ALA A 192 9.68 17.01 -20.57
C ALA A 192 10.41 18.35 -20.37
N PHE A 193 11.35 18.71 -21.25
CA PHE A 193 12.19 19.90 -21.06
C PHE A 193 11.55 21.21 -21.52
N PRO A 194 10.95 21.31 -22.73
CA PRO A 194 10.37 22.58 -23.20
C PRO A 194 9.22 23.07 -22.34
N SER A 195 8.39 22.16 -21.84
CA SER A 195 7.21 22.49 -21.02
C SER A 195 7.57 22.94 -19.60
N ARG A 196 8.68 22.46 -19.04
CA ARG A 196 9.08 22.71 -17.63
C ARG A 196 10.17 23.75 -17.47
N MET A 197 10.83 24.13 -18.56
CA MET A 197 11.92 25.11 -18.56
C MET A 197 13.06 24.75 -17.57
N THR A 198 13.30 23.45 -17.34
CA THR A 198 14.32 22.93 -16.42
C THR A 198 15.71 22.88 -17.05
N VAL A 199 16.19 24.03 -17.54
CA VAL A 199 17.51 24.17 -18.19
C VAL A 199 18.65 23.74 -17.25
N GLY A 200 18.47 23.92 -15.94
CA GLY A 200 19.42 23.49 -14.92
C GLY A 200 19.82 22.01 -15.05
N GLN A 201 18.91 21.12 -15.43
CA GLN A 201 19.20 19.69 -15.59
C GLN A 201 20.11 19.41 -16.80
N LEU A 202 19.96 20.18 -17.88
CA LEU A 202 20.85 20.10 -19.04
C LEU A 202 22.26 20.63 -18.69
N LEU A 203 22.32 21.71 -17.91
CA LEU A 203 23.60 22.25 -17.40
C LEU A 203 24.28 21.28 -16.43
N GLU A 204 23.53 20.65 -15.53
CA GLU A 204 24.04 19.60 -14.64
C GLU A 204 24.61 18.43 -15.45
N SER A 205 23.94 18.03 -16.53
CA SER A 205 24.41 16.96 -17.41
C SER A 205 25.76 17.26 -18.06
N ILE A 206 25.94 18.48 -18.57
CA ILE A 206 27.20 18.97 -19.16
C ILE A 206 28.30 19.01 -18.10
N ALA A 207 28.00 19.60 -16.93
CA ALA A 207 28.94 19.70 -15.83
C ALA A 207 29.35 18.33 -15.29
N GLY A 208 28.40 17.40 -15.15
CA GLY A 208 28.65 16.04 -14.67
C GLY A 208 29.54 15.24 -15.63
N LYS A 209 29.36 15.41 -16.94
CA LYS A 209 30.25 14.79 -17.93
C LYS A 209 31.65 15.42 -17.92
N ALA A 210 31.74 16.74 -17.91
CA ALA A 210 33.03 17.44 -17.82
C ALA A 210 33.79 17.06 -16.53
N ALA A 211 33.08 16.94 -15.42
CA ALA A 211 33.61 16.48 -14.13
C ALA A 211 34.16 15.05 -14.22
N ALA A 212 33.41 14.13 -14.83
CA ALA A 212 33.84 12.74 -14.98
C ALA A 212 35.09 12.59 -15.88
N LEU A 213 35.20 13.41 -16.93
CA LEU A 213 36.36 13.40 -17.83
C LEU A 213 37.60 14.04 -17.21
N LYS A 214 37.44 15.15 -16.47
CA LYS A 214 38.54 15.83 -15.78
C LYS A 214 38.99 15.08 -14.52
N GLY A 215 38.11 14.27 -13.92
CA GLY A 215 38.33 13.63 -12.62
C GLY A 215 38.19 14.59 -11.43
N GLU A 216 37.52 15.72 -11.62
CA GLU A 216 37.32 16.76 -10.59
C GLU A 216 35.84 17.08 -10.43
N VAL A 217 35.42 17.41 -9.21
CA VAL A 217 34.05 17.85 -8.94
C VAL A 217 33.88 19.30 -9.39
N VAL A 218 32.83 19.58 -10.15
CA VAL A 218 32.50 20.94 -10.62
C VAL A 218 31.62 21.64 -9.59
N ASP A 219 31.98 22.87 -9.22
CA ASP A 219 31.15 23.69 -8.34
C ASP A 219 29.94 24.28 -9.09
N ALA A 220 28.75 23.95 -8.59
CA ALA A 220 27.47 24.40 -9.11
C ALA A 220 26.74 25.36 -8.14
N THR A 221 27.46 25.97 -7.19
CA THR A 221 26.90 26.92 -6.22
C THR A 221 26.21 28.09 -6.94
N PRO A 222 24.97 28.45 -6.54
CA PRO A 222 24.26 29.59 -7.15
C PRO A 222 25.14 30.85 -7.15
N PHE A 223 25.15 31.57 -8.28
CA PHE A 223 25.92 32.81 -8.52
C PHE A 223 27.46 32.70 -8.56
N TYR A 224 28.07 31.71 -7.91
CA TYR A 224 29.52 31.49 -7.88
C TYR A 224 30.00 30.31 -8.74
N LYS A 225 29.09 29.71 -9.51
CA LYS A 225 29.35 28.56 -10.39
C LYS A 225 30.42 28.82 -11.45
N GLU A 226 31.07 27.75 -11.89
CA GLU A 226 31.92 27.79 -13.08
C GLU A 226 31.13 28.17 -14.34
N ASN A 227 31.82 28.86 -15.26
CA ASN A 227 31.22 29.27 -16.53
C ASN A 227 30.93 28.05 -17.41
N ILE A 228 29.76 28.05 -18.06
CA ILE A 228 29.35 26.94 -18.94
C ILE A 228 30.28 26.84 -20.16
N GLU A 229 30.75 27.97 -20.66
CA GLU A 229 31.66 28.01 -21.81
C GLU A 229 33.01 27.34 -21.52
N SER A 230 33.55 27.50 -20.30
CA SER A 230 34.77 26.79 -19.91
C SER A 230 34.54 25.29 -19.87
N LEU A 231 33.39 24.83 -19.34
CA LEU A 231 33.03 23.40 -19.34
C LEU A 231 32.90 22.84 -20.76
N LYS A 232 32.30 23.59 -21.70
CA LYS A 232 32.22 23.20 -23.12
C LYS A 232 33.59 23.10 -23.78
N LEU A 233 34.53 24.00 -23.43
CA LEU A 233 35.92 23.91 -23.88
C LEU A 233 36.62 22.67 -23.32
N VAL A 234 36.33 22.27 -22.07
CA VAL A 234 36.84 21.01 -21.51
C VAL A 234 36.32 19.83 -22.32
N LEU A 235 35.02 19.75 -22.60
CA LEU A 235 34.45 18.67 -23.44
C LEU A 235 35.14 18.59 -24.81
N LYS A 236 35.35 19.74 -25.47
CA LYS A 236 36.03 19.82 -26.76
C LYS A 236 37.49 19.35 -26.69
N LYS A 237 38.22 19.66 -25.61
CA LYS A 237 39.59 19.19 -25.39
C LYS A 237 39.67 17.66 -25.29
N TYR A 238 38.65 17.03 -24.73
CA TYR A 238 38.54 15.57 -24.62
C TYR A 238 37.88 14.90 -25.83
N GLY A 239 37.62 15.64 -26.92
CA GLY A 239 37.07 15.09 -28.16
C GLY A 239 35.55 14.95 -28.21
N TYR A 240 34.81 15.41 -27.19
CA TYR A 240 33.35 15.37 -27.17
C TYR A 240 32.72 16.65 -27.77
N SER A 241 31.49 16.52 -28.26
CA SER A 241 30.71 17.66 -28.74
C SER A 241 30.45 18.68 -27.61
N PRO A 242 30.61 20.00 -27.88
CA PRO A 242 30.32 21.04 -26.89
C PRO A 242 28.81 21.16 -26.57
N SER A 243 27.94 20.62 -27.42
CA SER A 243 26.49 20.52 -27.16
C SER A 243 26.14 19.30 -26.33
N ASN A 244 27.11 18.43 -26.04
CA ASN A 244 26.93 17.19 -25.29
C ASN A 244 25.97 16.20 -25.97
N GLU A 245 25.92 16.27 -27.30
CA GLU A 245 25.20 15.38 -28.19
C GLU A 245 26.18 14.38 -28.79
N GLU A 246 25.78 13.10 -28.85
CA GLU A 246 26.59 12.01 -29.39
C GLU A 246 25.79 11.19 -30.39
N VAL A 247 26.50 10.55 -31.31
CA VAL A 247 25.92 9.53 -32.20
C VAL A 247 25.64 8.28 -31.37
N MET A 248 24.44 7.75 -31.50
CA MET A 248 24.01 6.53 -30.83
C MET A 248 23.46 5.54 -31.86
N TYR A 249 23.64 4.26 -31.56
CA TYR A 249 23.16 3.13 -32.34
C TYR A 249 21.98 2.49 -31.62
N ASP A 250 20.99 2.01 -32.36
CA ASP A 250 19.93 1.19 -31.79
C ASP A 250 20.49 -0.20 -31.43
N GLY A 251 20.38 -0.61 -30.17
CA GLY A 251 20.81 -1.93 -29.70
C GLY A 251 20.08 -3.10 -30.35
N ARG A 252 18.91 -2.86 -30.96
CA ARG A 252 18.06 -3.91 -31.55
C ARG A 252 18.39 -4.21 -33.00
N THR A 253 18.59 -3.15 -33.79
CA THR A 253 18.85 -3.26 -35.23
C THR A 253 20.33 -3.10 -35.56
N GLY A 254 21.10 -2.42 -34.71
CA GLY A 254 22.48 -2.02 -34.97
C GLY A 254 22.59 -0.79 -35.89
N GLU A 255 21.48 -0.21 -36.30
CA GLU A 255 21.46 0.98 -37.16
C GLU A 255 21.74 2.25 -36.35
N ILE A 256 22.32 3.25 -37.02
CA ILE A 256 22.55 4.58 -36.43
C ILE A 256 21.20 5.30 -36.29
N LEU A 257 20.97 5.92 -35.14
CA LEU A 257 19.78 6.75 -34.93
C LEU A 257 19.86 8.02 -35.81
N GLU A 258 18.76 8.39 -36.46
CA GLU A 258 18.70 9.53 -37.40
C GLU A 258 18.90 10.94 -36.75
N GLY A 259 19.28 11.00 -35.48
CA GLY A 259 19.59 12.25 -34.78
C GLY A 259 20.62 12.03 -33.67
N MET A 260 21.40 13.09 -33.39
CA MET A 260 22.33 13.06 -32.25
C MET A 260 21.54 13.08 -30.94
N VAL A 261 21.96 12.26 -29.99
CA VAL A 261 21.28 12.11 -28.70
C VAL A 261 22.07 12.85 -27.63
N PHE A 262 21.37 13.68 -26.86
CA PHE A 262 21.97 14.34 -25.71
C PHE A 262 22.16 13.32 -24.58
N ILE A 263 23.41 13.09 -24.18
CA ILE A 263 23.78 12.12 -23.14
C ILE A 263 24.75 12.76 -22.14
N GLY A 264 24.51 12.57 -20.85
CA GLY A 264 25.45 13.02 -19.82
C GLY A 264 25.15 12.46 -18.43
N ILE A 265 25.71 13.08 -17.41
CA ILE A 265 25.66 12.54 -16.04
C ILE A 265 24.88 13.51 -15.17
N VAL A 266 23.73 13.05 -14.66
CA VAL A 266 22.84 13.84 -13.79
C VAL A 266 22.57 13.02 -12.54
N TYR A 267 22.50 13.69 -11.38
CA TYR A 267 22.22 13.02 -10.13
C TYR A 267 20.71 12.76 -9.94
N TYR A 268 20.34 11.49 -9.92
CA TYR A 268 18.95 11.04 -9.69
C TYR A 268 18.77 10.46 -8.29
N GLN A 269 17.57 10.65 -7.74
CA GLN A 269 17.17 10.20 -6.42
C GLN A 269 16.01 9.21 -6.54
N LYS A 270 16.14 8.05 -5.88
CA LYS A 270 15.02 7.12 -5.69
C LYS A 270 14.15 7.65 -4.55
N LEU A 271 12.85 7.82 -4.81
CA LEU A 271 11.91 8.26 -3.79
C LEU A 271 11.39 7.06 -2.99
N HIS A 272 10.96 7.31 -1.75
CA HIS A 272 10.34 6.29 -0.90
C HIS A 272 8.96 5.82 -1.39
N HIS A 273 8.43 6.43 -2.46
CA HIS A 273 7.16 6.05 -3.07
C HIS A 273 7.32 4.81 -3.97
N MET A 274 7.39 3.64 -3.35
CA MET A 274 7.50 2.36 -4.05
C MET A 274 6.11 1.80 -4.40
N VAL A 275 6.01 1.03 -5.48
CA VAL A 275 4.73 0.44 -5.91
C VAL A 275 4.26 -0.67 -4.97
N SER A 276 5.19 -1.45 -4.44
CA SER A 276 4.95 -2.56 -3.50
C SER A 276 4.20 -2.13 -2.23
N ASP A 277 4.35 -0.87 -1.81
CA ASP A 277 3.63 -0.30 -0.66
C ASP A 277 2.22 0.20 -1.01
N LYS A 278 1.90 0.40 -2.29
CA LYS A 278 0.62 0.96 -2.75
C LYS A 278 -0.38 -0.09 -3.21
N ILE A 279 0.11 -1.16 -3.84
CA ILE A 279 -0.76 -2.21 -4.36
C ILE A 279 -1.53 -2.87 -3.22
N HIS A 280 -2.85 -2.89 -3.34
CA HIS A 280 -3.72 -3.65 -2.45
C HIS A 280 -4.99 -4.03 -3.19
N ALA A 281 -5.50 -5.21 -2.90
CA ALA A 281 -6.74 -5.73 -3.45
C ALA A 281 -7.53 -6.39 -2.32
N ARG A 282 -8.85 -6.32 -2.43
CA ARG A 282 -9.78 -6.93 -1.48
C ARG A 282 -10.88 -7.63 -2.24
N ALA A 283 -11.03 -8.94 -2.02
CA ALA A 283 -12.18 -9.71 -2.48
C ALA A 283 -13.30 -9.67 -1.41
N ARG A 284 -13.09 -10.36 -0.29
CA ARG A 284 -13.90 -10.28 0.93
C ARG A 284 -12.97 -10.14 2.12
N GLY A 285 -13.43 -9.46 3.16
CA GLY A 285 -12.58 -9.15 4.30
C GLY A 285 -13.41 -8.80 5.53
N PRO A 286 -12.75 -8.48 6.65
CA PRO A 286 -13.43 -8.09 7.87
C PRO A 286 -14.28 -6.83 7.64
N VAL A 287 -15.34 -6.74 8.44
CA VAL A 287 -16.27 -5.62 8.45
C VAL A 287 -16.24 -4.93 9.80
N GLN A 288 -16.54 -3.64 9.82
CA GLN A 288 -16.70 -2.88 11.04
C GLN A 288 -17.94 -3.37 11.80
N ILE A 289 -17.82 -3.53 13.12
CA ILE A 289 -18.87 -4.13 13.96
C ILE A 289 -20.17 -3.30 13.92
N LEU A 290 -20.06 -1.98 13.99
CA LEU A 290 -21.21 -1.07 14.03
C LEU A 290 -21.96 -1.07 12.70
N THR A 291 -21.29 -0.71 11.61
CA THR A 291 -21.91 -0.47 10.29
C THR A 291 -21.97 -1.70 9.39
N ARG A 292 -21.27 -2.78 9.74
CA ARG A 292 -21.05 -3.97 8.89
C ARG A 292 -20.43 -3.67 7.53
N GLN A 293 -19.85 -2.49 7.36
CA GLN A 293 -19.15 -2.10 6.14
C GLN A 293 -17.71 -2.58 6.14
N PRO A 294 -17.08 -2.72 4.97
CA PRO A 294 -15.64 -2.94 4.85
C PRO A 294 -14.79 -2.04 5.76
N THR A 295 -13.81 -2.64 6.44
CA THR A 295 -12.78 -1.90 7.18
C THR A 295 -12.01 -0.92 6.29
N GLN A 296 -11.40 0.10 6.90
CA GLN A 296 -10.52 1.04 6.21
C GLN A 296 -9.04 0.61 6.33
N GLY A 297 -8.28 0.82 5.25
CA GLY A 297 -6.83 0.73 5.22
C GLY A 297 -6.27 -0.66 4.92
N ARG A 298 -5.16 -0.72 4.17
CA ARG A 298 -4.48 -1.95 3.74
C ARG A 298 -4.12 -2.87 4.89
N SER A 299 -3.63 -2.31 6.01
CA SER A 299 -3.20 -3.09 7.18
C SER A 299 -4.32 -3.90 7.83
N ARG A 300 -5.59 -3.53 7.60
CA ARG A 300 -6.79 -4.22 8.11
C ARG A 300 -7.58 -4.93 7.02
N ALA A 301 -6.92 -5.23 5.89
CA ALA A 301 -7.56 -5.76 4.68
C ALA A 301 -8.78 -4.91 4.26
N GLY A 302 -8.63 -3.58 4.37
CA GLY A 302 -9.69 -2.63 4.11
C GLY A 302 -10.07 -2.51 2.64
N GLY A 303 -11.29 -2.07 2.38
CA GLY A 303 -11.79 -1.80 1.03
C GLY A 303 -11.48 -0.39 0.56
N LEU A 304 -11.69 -0.14 -0.74
CA LEU A 304 -11.74 1.21 -1.29
C LEU A 304 -13.09 1.84 -0.94
N ARG A 305 -13.07 3.15 -0.69
CA ARG A 305 -14.30 3.91 -0.42
C ARG A 305 -14.90 4.36 -1.75
N TRP A 306 -16.17 4.08 -1.95
CA TRP A 306 -16.99 4.71 -2.98
C TRP A 306 -17.57 6.01 -2.40
N GLY A 307 -17.20 7.15 -2.96
CA GLY A 307 -17.72 8.45 -2.57
C GLY A 307 -18.93 8.86 -3.41
N GLU A 308 -19.46 10.06 -3.12
CA GLU A 308 -20.56 10.65 -3.88
C GLU A 308 -20.19 10.89 -5.34
N MET A 309 -18.97 11.36 -5.61
CA MET A 309 -18.49 11.63 -6.96
C MET A 309 -18.45 10.36 -7.81
N GLU A 310 -18.00 9.23 -7.24
CA GLU A 310 -18.01 7.96 -7.97
C GLU A 310 -19.42 7.40 -8.19
N VAL A 311 -20.38 7.74 -7.32
CA VAL A 311 -21.81 7.45 -7.56
C VAL A 311 -22.33 8.30 -8.71
N ASP A 312 -22.07 9.60 -8.70
CA ASP A 312 -22.53 10.54 -9.72
C ASP A 312 -21.98 10.19 -11.11
N CYS A 313 -20.73 9.69 -11.19
CA CYS A 313 -20.19 9.15 -12.43
C CYS A 313 -21.04 7.99 -12.98
N LEU A 314 -21.46 7.04 -12.14
CA LEU A 314 -22.29 5.91 -12.58
C LEU A 314 -23.71 6.33 -12.96
N VAL A 315 -24.26 7.31 -12.24
CA VAL A 315 -25.56 7.92 -12.56
C VAL A 315 -25.49 8.65 -13.90
N GLY A 316 -24.43 9.42 -14.16
CA GLY A 316 -24.21 10.11 -15.43
C GLY A 316 -24.10 9.15 -16.61
N HIS A 317 -23.52 7.96 -16.41
CA HIS A 317 -23.51 6.88 -17.41
C HIS A 317 -24.85 6.14 -17.53
N GLY A 318 -25.81 6.35 -16.63
CA GLY A 318 -27.09 5.61 -16.61
C GLY A 318 -26.96 4.15 -16.19
N SER A 319 -25.86 3.76 -15.52
CA SER A 319 -25.56 2.37 -15.15
C SER A 319 -26.28 1.93 -13.87
N ALA A 320 -27.62 1.90 -13.89
CA ALA A 320 -28.43 1.66 -12.69
C ALA A 320 -28.20 0.29 -12.01
N LEU A 321 -28.00 -0.78 -12.80
CA LEU A 321 -27.73 -2.12 -12.26
C LEU A 321 -26.37 -2.20 -11.57
N LEU A 322 -25.33 -1.62 -12.17
CA LEU A 322 -23.99 -1.57 -11.60
C LEU A 322 -23.96 -0.75 -10.30
N LEU A 323 -24.71 0.36 -10.27
CA LEU A 323 -24.84 1.18 -9.06
C LEU A 323 -25.48 0.38 -7.93
N ARG A 324 -26.58 -0.33 -8.20
CA ARG A 324 -27.26 -1.18 -7.21
C ARG A 324 -26.35 -2.30 -6.69
N GLU A 325 -25.63 -2.97 -7.58
CA GLU A 325 -24.71 -4.03 -7.20
C GLU A 325 -23.56 -3.50 -6.32
N THR A 326 -22.92 -2.41 -6.75
CA THR A 326 -21.74 -1.84 -6.10
C THR A 326 -22.06 -1.26 -4.73
N MET A 327 -23.13 -0.48 -4.62
CA MET A 327 -23.49 0.22 -3.37
C MET A 327 -24.19 -0.68 -2.35
N ARG A 328 -24.93 -1.71 -2.79
CA ARG A 328 -25.75 -2.53 -1.89
C ARG A 328 -25.23 -3.96 -1.78
N GLU A 329 -25.10 -4.67 -2.90
CA GLU A 329 -24.84 -6.12 -2.89
C GLU A 329 -23.40 -6.45 -2.49
N ARG A 330 -22.43 -5.61 -2.88
CA ARG A 330 -21.00 -5.80 -2.56
C ARG A 330 -20.57 -5.14 -1.24
N SER A 331 -21.45 -4.43 -0.54
CA SER A 331 -21.15 -3.68 0.69
C SER A 331 -21.84 -4.30 1.92
N ASP A 332 -23.07 -3.90 2.21
CA ASP A 332 -23.72 -4.11 3.50
C ASP A 332 -25.19 -4.54 3.36
N LEU A 333 -25.49 -5.38 2.37
CA LEU A 333 -26.82 -5.97 2.17
C LEU A 333 -27.34 -6.62 3.46
N ALA A 334 -28.52 -6.18 3.90
CA ALA A 334 -29.21 -6.71 5.07
C ALA A 334 -30.70 -6.92 4.80
N ARG A 335 -31.20 -8.08 5.19
CA ARG A 335 -32.63 -8.39 5.18
C ARG A 335 -33.27 -7.93 6.49
N ILE A 336 -34.22 -7.00 6.40
CA ILE A 336 -35.04 -6.54 7.53
C ILE A 336 -36.47 -7.06 7.39
N TYR A 337 -37.20 -7.09 8.50
CA TYR A 337 -38.61 -7.47 8.52
C TYR A 337 -39.45 -6.25 8.90
N VAL A 338 -40.42 -5.87 8.06
CA VAL A 338 -41.22 -4.65 8.26
C VAL A 338 -42.68 -5.03 8.47
N CYS A 339 -43.31 -4.40 9.47
CA CYS A 339 -44.72 -4.62 9.78
C CYS A 339 -45.61 -3.82 8.83
N GLU A 340 -46.57 -4.47 8.20
CA GLU A 340 -47.50 -3.82 7.25
C GLU A 340 -48.35 -2.73 7.92
N GLU A 341 -48.77 -2.95 9.16
CA GLU A 341 -49.66 -2.02 9.86
C GLU A 341 -48.89 -0.81 10.43
N CYS A 342 -47.83 -1.06 11.23
CA CYS A 342 -47.15 0.00 11.97
C CYS A 342 -45.91 0.58 11.26
N GLY A 343 -45.37 -0.12 10.25
CA GLY A 343 -44.18 0.29 9.49
C GLY A 343 -42.86 0.22 10.28
N PHE A 344 -42.84 -0.45 11.43
CA PHE A 344 -41.62 -0.62 12.24
C PHE A 344 -40.87 -1.90 11.87
N ILE A 345 -39.57 -1.89 12.15
CA ILE A 345 -38.69 -3.05 11.98
C ILE A 345 -38.99 -4.07 13.09
N GLY A 346 -39.40 -5.26 12.67
CA GLY A 346 -39.56 -6.44 13.51
C GLY A 346 -38.26 -7.22 13.69
N TYR A 347 -38.29 -8.18 14.60
CA TYR A 347 -37.17 -9.10 14.83
C TYR A 347 -37.65 -10.55 14.80
N TYR A 348 -36.71 -11.47 14.60
CA TYR A 348 -36.97 -12.90 14.62
C TYR A 348 -36.63 -13.47 16.00
N ASP A 349 -37.62 -14.01 16.69
CA ASP A 349 -37.43 -14.71 17.96
C ASP A 349 -37.05 -16.17 17.67
N ARG A 350 -35.78 -16.52 17.94
CA ARG A 350 -35.25 -17.87 17.70
C ARG A 350 -35.87 -18.93 18.59
N ASN A 351 -36.28 -18.59 19.81
CA ASN A 351 -36.82 -19.58 20.76
C ASN A 351 -38.22 -20.02 20.37
N LYS A 352 -39.02 -19.08 19.85
CA LYS A 352 -40.38 -19.34 19.37
C LYS A 352 -40.44 -19.69 17.88
N GLY A 353 -39.36 -19.45 17.14
CA GLY A 353 -39.27 -19.64 15.70
C GLY A 353 -40.18 -18.70 14.89
N LYS A 354 -40.57 -17.54 15.45
CA LYS A 354 -41.57 -16.62 14.86
C LYS A 354 -41.02 -15.20 14.70
N LEU A 355 -41.56 -14.48 13.73
CA LEU A 355 -41.31 -13.05 13.53
C LEU A 355 -42.22 -12.25 14.44
N VAL A 356 -41.65 -11.29 15.18
CA VAL A 356 -42.36 -10.50 16.20
C VAL A 356 -42.18 -9.02 15.93
N CYS A 357 -43.31 -8.30 15.94
CA CYS A 357 -43.31 -6.84 15.87
C CYS A 357 -43.23 -6.24 17.29
N PRO A 358 -42.46 -5.15 17.53
CA PRO A 358 -42.41 -4.51 18.85
C PRO A 358 -43.77 -4.04 19.38
N VAL A 359 -44.64 -3.52 18.50
CA VAL A 359 -45.96 -2.98 18.88
C VAL A 359 -47.04 -4.05 18.89
N HIS A 360 -47.23 -4.75 17.77
CA HIS A 360 -48.33 -5.71 17.58
C HIS A 360 -47.99 -7.16 17.94
N LYS A 361 -46.75 -7.43 18.38
CA LYS A 361 -46.25 -8.76 18.77
C LYS A 361 -46.52 -9.80 17.67
N ASP A 362 -47.20 -10.88 18.02
CA ASP A 362 -47.50 -12.02 17.14
C ASP A 362 -48.68 -11.76 16.18
N LYS A 363 -49.42 -10.65 16.33
CA LYS A 363 -50.60 -10.35 15.52
C LYS A 363 -50.25 -9.67 14.19
N ALA A 364 -49.04 -9.14 14.06
CA ALA A 364 -48.63 -8.41 12.86
C ALA A 364 -48.05 -9.32 11.77
N THR A 365 -48.44 -9.04 10.53
CA THR A 365 -47.79 -9.59 9.34
C THR A 365 -46.51 -8.84 9.06
N LEU A 366 -45.38 -9.56 9.08
CA LEU A 366 -44.05 -9.01 8.80
C LEU A 366 -43.56 -9.47 7.42
N LYS A 367 -43.13 -8.53 6.58
CA LYS A 367 -42.58 -8.81 5.24
C LYS A 367 -41.06 -8.62 5.20
N PRO A 368 -40.31 -9.53 4.56
CA PRO A 368 -38.87 -9.36 4.38
C PRO A 368 -38.59 -8.30 3.30
N VAL A 369 -37.69 -7.36 3.61
CA VAL A 369 -37.23 -6.31 2.68
C VAL A 369 -35.70 -6.27 2.71
N ASP A 370 -35.09 -6.27 1.53
CA ASP A 370 -33.64 -6.22 1.37
C ASP A 370 -33.17 -4.76 1.23
N VAL A 371 -32.43 -4.27 2.23
CA VAL A 371 -31.94 -2.89 2.35
C VAL A 371 -30.43 -2.86 2.62
N SER A 372 -29.82 -1.67 2.61
CA SER A 372 -28.48 -1.51 3.19
C SER A 372 -28.56 -1.50 4.72
N TYR A 373 -27.58 -2.08 5.39
CA TYR A 373 -27.51 -2.08 6.85
C TYR A 373 -27.35 -0.66 7.40
N ALA A 374 -26.64 0.21 6.70
CA ALA A 374 -26.54 1.62 7.05
C ALA A 374 -27.92 2.30 7.13
N PHE A 375 -28.85 1.98 6.22
CA PHE A 375 -30.21 2.51 6.26
C PHE A 375 -30.99 2.00 7.49
N LYS A 376 -30.82 0.72 7.86
CA LYS A 376 -31.37 0.19 9.10
C LYS A 376 -30.85 0.95 10.32
N LEU A 377 -29.57 1.28 10.37
CA LEU A 377 -28.99 2.07 11.48
C LEU A 377 -29.60 3.47 11.54
N LEU A 378 -29.71 4.16 10.40
CA LEU A 378 -30.33 5.49 10.31
C LEU A 378 -31.75 5.49 10.90
N ILE A 379 -32.56 4.48 10.59
CA ILE A 379 -33.91 4.32 11.17
C ILE A 379 -33.86 4.23 12.69
N GLN A 380 -32.94 3.44 13.23
CA GLN A 380 -32.81 3.25 14.68
C GLN A 380 -32.32 4.54 15.37
N GLU A 381 -31.43 5.29 14.73
CA GLU A 381 -30.99 6.61 15.21
C GLU A 381 -32.14 7.62 15.22
N LEU A 382 -32.94 7.69 14.15
CA LEU A 382 -34.16 8.52 14.10
C LEU A 382 -35.15 8.16 15.22
N MET A 383 -35.38 6.86 15.44
CA MET A 383 -36.23 6.38 16.53
C MET A 383 -35.70 6.80 17.91
N SER A 384 -34.38 6.79 18.11
CA SER A 384 -33.75 7.24 19.37
C SER A 384 -33.95 8.73 19.65
N MET A 385 -34.11 9.54 18.60
CA MET A 385 -34.44 10.96 18.70
C MET A 385 -35.95 11.24 18.90
N GLY A 386 -36.78 10.20 19.02
CA GLY A 386 -38.23 10.33 19.14
C GLY A 386 -38.94 10.58 17.80
N ILE A 387 -38.25 10.46 16.66
CA ILE A 387 -38.85 10.54 15.33
C ILE A 387 -39.43 9.17 14.98
N ARG A 388 -40.63 9.14 14.42
CA ARG A 388 -41.30 7.90 13.97
C ARG A 388 -41.13 7.70 12.46
N PRO A 389 -40.11 6.97 11.99
CA PRO A 389 -40.01 6.58 10.59
C PRO A 389 -40.96 5.42 10.29
N ARG A 390 -42.06 5.68 9.58
CA ARG A 390 -42.98 4.64 9.10
C ARG A 390 -42.54 4.14 7.72
N LEU A 391 -42.15 2.87 7.62
CA LEU A 391 -41.88 2.24 6.33
C LEU A 391 -43.19 1.75 5.71
N ILE A 392 -43.41 2.09 4.44
CA ILE A 392 -44.54 1.62 3.63
C ILE A 392 -43.99 0.53 2.70
N VAL A 393 -44.57 -0.67 2.76
CA VAL A 393 -44.17 -1.80 1.93
C VAL A 393 -45.15 -1.96 0.77
N GLU A 394 -44.62 -2.19 -0.43
CA GLU A 394 -45.39 -2.40 -1.66
C GLU A 394 -44.85 -3.62 -2.42
N ASP A 395 -45.70 -4.24 -3.23
CA ASP A 395 -45.34 -5.41 -4.03
C ASP A 395 -44.48 -5.00 -5.24
N LEU A 396 -43.34 -5.66 -5.41
CA LEU A 396 -42.38 -5.47 -6.51
C LEU A 396 -42.96 -5.67 -7.93
N LEU A 397 -44.09 -6.37 -8.06
CA LEU A 397 -44.69 -6.75 -9.35
C LEU A 397 -45.87 -5.86 -9.78
N LYS A 398 -46.29 -4.90 -8.93
CA LYS A 398 -47.42 -4.00 -9.22
C LYS A 398 -46.99 -2.60 -9.69
N GLY A 399 -45.69 -2.39 -9.92
CA GLY A 399 -45.10 -1.12 -10.36
C GLY A 399 -44.57 -1.19 -11.79
#